data_AF-R5M1R8-F1
#
_entry.id   AF-R5M1R8-F1
#
_cell.length_a   1.000
_cell.length_b   1.000
_cell.length_c   1.000
_cell.angle_alpha   90.00
_cell.angle_beta   90.00
_cell.angle_gamma   90.00
#
_symmetry.space_group_name_H-M   'P 1'
#
loop_
_entity.id
_entity.type
_entity.pdbx_description
1 polymer ?
#
loop_
_entity_poly.entity_id
_entity_poly.type
_entity_poly.pdbx_seq_one_letter_code
_entity_poly.pdbx_strand_id
1 'polypeptide(L)'
;MYNEAINTNNKIISTNLIANIFSRMNEVMKLYTTRAKKEEQTYNSLPFEEQLNMKRRYNTFVSDFSFSVDFYDSTIIKIDSFEKFIGIFNSRLSEIKSIVSNFSISYFDEENKYHSNSIGFMIYENSFDINVAIDTTNEEVVELFDYIKESISKAPAKYDFVMKNKNKICFSYTFASGCFVAIILSTILVCIPPVFSVFISGGYWMLFPICCLILGYSLGFVLFSGSINDLYKSIDMEKIYDGYDPNTFESRYKSDKNSYINSSEVIIGKNVHNLSTRKKIKHLYRDKKKYIKYELIAIVVITLILFSLQYLMG
;
A
#
# COMPACT_ATOMS: atom_id res chain seq x y z
N MET A 1 12.69 7.73 31.07
CA MET A 1 12.74 7.18 29.70
C MET A 1 11.42 6.51 29.41
N TYR A 2 10.73 6.98 28.38
CA TYR A 2 9.47 6.43 27.91
C TYR A 2 9.76 5.53 26.70
N ASN A 3 9.35 4.25 26.80
CA ASN A 3 9.46 3.26 25.73
C ASN A 3 8.03 2.84 25.34
N GLU A 4 7.52 3.35 24.22
CA GLU A 4 6.22 2.94 23.69
C GLU A 4 6.41 2.33 22.30
N ALA A 5 5.78 1.18 22.09
CA ALA A 5 5.73 0.53 20.79
C ALA A 5 4.63 1.18 19.94
N ILE A 6 5.01 1.76 18.80
CA ILE A 6 4.03 2.29 17.84
C ILE A 6 3.50 1.12 17.00
N ASN A 7 2.21 0.86 17.07
CA ASN A 7 1.58 -0.20 16.27
C ASN A 7 1.45 0.24 14.80
N THR A 8 2.18 -0.44 13.92
CA THR A 8 2.22 -0.19 12.47
C THR A 8 1.49 -1.27 11.68
N ASN A 9 0.88 -2.25 12.37
CA ASN A 9 0.18 -3.37 11.76
C ASN A 9 -1.00 -2.90 10.92
N ASN A 10 -1.24 -3.59 9.81
CA ASN A 10 -2.31 -3.31 8.87
C ASN A 10 -2.25 -1.88 8.30
N LYS A 11 -1.09 -1.24 8.24
CA LYS A 11 -0.90 0.09 7.64
C LYS A 11 -0.13 0.03 6.33
N ILE A 12 -0.50 0.89 5.40
CA ILE A 12 0.29 1.18 4.19
C ILE A 12 1.12 2.44 4.45
N ILE A 13 2.43 2.26 4.58
CA ILE A 13 3.42 3.29 4.86
C ILE A 13 3.95 3.82 3.53
N SER A 14 3.45 4.98 3.11
CA SER A 14 3.84 5.61 1.84
C SER A 14 5.26 6.22 1.90
N THR A 15 5.90 6.34 0.74
CA THR A 15 7.17 7.06 0.56
C THR A 15 7.16 8.45 1.15
N ASN A 16 6.10 9.22 0.87
CA ASN A 16 5.93 10.59 1.36
C ASN A 16 5.86 10.64 2.89
N LEU A 17 5.20 9.67 3.50
CA LEU A 17 5.11 9.59 4.97
C LEU A 17 6.49 9.36 5.58
N ILE A 18 7.29 8.44 5.03
CA ILE A 18 8.67 8.19 5.48
C ILE A 18 9.52 9.45 5.30
N ALA A 19 9.47 10.06 4.12
CA ALA A 19 10.23 11.27 3.81
C ALA A 19 9.87 12.43 4.75
N ASN A 20 8.58 12.62 5.05
CA ASN A 20 8.12 13.67 5.96
C ASN A 20 8.57 13.43 7.40
N ILE A 21 8.50 12.19 7.89
CA ILE A 21 9.02 11.80 9.22
C ILE A 21 10.52 12.11 9.30
N PHE A 22 11.31 11.63 8.33
CA PHE A 22 12.76 11.86 8.33
C PHE A 22 13.13 13.34 8.14
N SER A 23 12.35 14.10 7.37
CA SER A 23 12.51 15.55 7.27
C SER A 23 12.30 16.23 8.62
N ARG A 24 11.23 15.88 9.34
CA ARG A 24 10.95 16.45 10.66
C ARG A 24 12.03 16.09 11.68
N MET A 25 12.55 14.86 11.63
CA MET A 25 13.68 14.44 12.45
C MET A 25 14.94 15.27 12.12
N ASN A 26 15.22 15.51 10.85
CA ASN A 26 16.34 16.38 10.43
C ASN A 26 16.17 17.82 10.93
N GLU A 27 14.95 18.37 10.89
CA GLU A 27 14.66 19.71 11.40
C GLU A 27 14.96 19.83 12.89
N VAL A 28 14.47 18.89 13.69
CA VAL A 28 14.76 18.83 15.13
C VAL A 28 16.27 18.68 15.35
N MET A 29 16.93 17.81 14.59
CA MET A 29 18.37 17.63 14.70
C MET A 29 19.16 18.92 14.45
N LYS A 30 18.82 19.63 13.37
CA LYS A 30 19.45 20.91 13.00
C LYS A 30 19.18 21.99 14.05
N LEU A 31 17.96 22.04 14.61
CA LEU A 31 17.59 22.97 15.66
C LEU A 31 18.51 22.81 16.89
N TYR A 32 18.63 21.59 17.41
CA TYR A 32 19.49 21.29 18.56
C TYR A 32 20.97 21.58 18.25
N THR A 33 21.45 21.12 17.10
CA THR A 33 22.84 21.34 16.68
C THR A 33 23.17 22.83 16.58
N THR A 34 22.23 23.64 16.07
CA THR A 34 22.43 25.10 15.96
C THR A 34 22.44 25.77 17.33
N ARG A 35 21.52 25.39 18.24
CA ARG A 35 21.48 25.91 19.61
C ARG A 35 22.76 25.56 20.39
N ALA A 36 23.21 24.31 20.32
CA ALA A 36 24.43 23.85 20.96
C ALA A 36 25.68 24.57 20.42
N LYS A 37 25.80 24.71 19.09
CA LYS A 37 26.92 25.46 18.48
C LYS A 37 26.94 26.93 18.89
N LYS A 38 25.77 27.58 18.97
CA LYS A 38 25.68 28.97 19.40
C LYS A 38 26.10 29.13 20.86
N GLU A 39 25.66 28.24 21.74
CA GLU A 39 26.08 28.23 23.14
C GLU A 39 27.59 28.01 23.29
N GLU A 40 28.15 27.05 22.54
CA GLU A 40 29.59 26.76 22.51
C GLU A 40 30.41 27.96 22.00
N GLN A 41 29.93 28.67 20.97
CA GLN A 41 30.56 29.89 20.48
C GLN A 41 30.54 31.01 21.53
N THR A 42 29.40 31.21 22.20
CA THR A 42 29.29 32.17 23.30
C THR A 42 30.27 31.80 24.41
N TYR A 43 30.24 30.56 24.88
CA TYR A 43 31.14 30.05 25.93
C TYR A 43 32.62 30.31 25.60
N ASN A 44 33.05 29.95 24.39
CA ASN A 44 34.44 30.13 23.95
C ASN A 44 34.84 31.60 23.73
N SER A 45 33.88 32.52 23.63
CA SER A 45 34.14 33.97 23.51
C SER A 45 34.30 34.69 24.84
N LEU A 46 33.88 34.07 25.95
CA LEU A 46 33.92 34.68 27.28
C LEU A 46 35.32 34.53 27.93
N PRO A 47 35.71 35.47 28.80
CA PRO A 47 36.87 35.29 29.68
C PRO A 47 36.72 34.06 30.59
N PHE A 48 37.85 33.48 31.02
CA PHE A 48 37.87 32.25 31.82
C PHE A 48 37.02 32.32 33.12
N GLU A 49 37.04 33.45 33.82
CA GLU A 49 36.26 33.64 35.06
C GLU A 49 34.74 33.61 34.79
N GLU A 50 34.31 34.12 33.64
CA GLU A 50 32.90 34.10 33.21
C GLU A 50 32.51 32.71 32.70
N GLN A 51 33.42 31.99 32.05
CA GLN A 51 33.22 30.60 31.64
C GLN A 51 32.95 29.67 32.84
N LEU A 52 33.66 29.86 33.96
CA LEU A 52 33.47 29.05 35.18
C LEU A 52 32.07 29.22 35.78
N ASN A 53 31.45 30.38 35.58
CA ASN A 53 30.14 30.73 36.16
C ASN A 53 28.99 30.56 35.15
N MET A 54 29.27 30.30 33.87
CA MET A 54 28.25 30.14 32.85
C MET A 54 27.53 28.81 32.99
N LYS A 55 26.21 28.86 33.23
CA LYS A 55 25.34 27.70 33.11
C LYS A 55 25.10 27.37 31.64
N ARG A 56 25.27 26.09 31.29
CA ARG A 56 25.19 25.60 29.92
C ARG A 56 24.01 24.65 29.78
N ARG A 57 23.17 24.88 28.79
CA ARG A 57 21.96 24.08 28.54
C ARG A 57 22.21 22.89 27.62
N TYR A 58 23.30 22.91 26.85
CA TYR A 58 23.68 21.85 25.90
C TYR A 58 25.13 21.42 26.12
N ASN A 59 25.52 21.21 27.37
CA ASN A 59 26.88 20.77 27.69
C ASN A 59 27.13 19.34 27.16
N THR A 60 28.31 19.08 26.60
CA THR A 60 28.68 17.79 25.99
C THR A 60 27.63 17.31 24.97
N PHE A 61 27.15 18.22 24.11
CA PHE A 61 26.16 17.90 23.09
C PHE A 61 26.69 16.92 22.05
N VAL A 62 25.96 15.83 21.84
CA VAL A 62 26.23 14.83 20.80
C VAL A 62 24.94 14.54 20.04
N SER A 63 25.06 14.46 18.72
CA SER A 63 23.97 14.10 17.82
C SER A 63 24.40 13.13 16.73
N ASP A 64 23.48 12.26 16.31
CA ASP A 64 23.63 11.41 15.12
C ASP A 64 22.30 11.31 14.36
N PHE A 65 22.33 11.50 13.05
CA PHE A 65 21.21 11.14 12.18
C PHE A 65 21.74 10.42 10.94
N SER A 66 21.72 9.10 11.02
CA SER A 66 22.35 8.22 10.04
C SER A 66 21.36 7.23 9.44
N PHE A 67 21.68 6.77 8.24
CA PHE A 67 20.90 5.82 7.47
C PHE A 67 21.80 4.72 6.93
N SER A 68 21.28 3.50 6.89
CA SER A 68 21.85 2.37 6.17
C SER A 68 20.79 1.87 5.20
N VAL A 69 21.07 1.93 3.90
CA VAL A 69 20.16 1.50 2.84
C VAL A 69 20.72 0.23 2.21
N ASP A 70 19.97 -0.86 2.28
CA ASP A 70 20.28 -2.15 1.65
C ASP A 70 19.52 -2.26 0.32
N PHE A 71 20.23 -2.68 -0.74
CA PHE A 71 19.68 -2.85 -2.09
C PHE A 71 19.62 -4.34 -2.46
N TYR A 72 18.78 -4.69 -3.43
CA TYR A 72 18.70 -6.08 -3.90
C TYR A 72 19.98 -6.61 -4.55
N ASP A 73 20.85 -5.72 -5.05
CA ASP A 73 22.17 -6.06 -5.60
C ASP A 73 23.22 -6.35 -4.51
N SER A 74 22.81 -6.42 -3.23
CA SER A 74 23.66 -6.61 -2.04
C SER A 74 24.60 -5.44 -1.73
N THR A 75 24.39 -4.28 -2.37
CA THR A 75 25.06 -3.03 -1.97
C THR A 75 24.43 -2.49 -0.70
N ILE A 76 25.27 -2.10 0.27
CA ILE A 76 24.83 -1.39 1.48
C ILE A 76 25.49 -0.02 1.49
N ILE A 77 24.67 1.04 1.51
CA ILE A 77 25.16 2.42 1.57
C ILE A 77 24.85 2.99 2.95
N LYS A 78 25.89 3.46 3.64
CA LYS A 78 25.77 4.20 4.90
C LYS A 78 25.84 5.70 4.61
N ILE A 79 24.93 6.47 5.20
CA ILE A 79 24.70 7.88 4.89
C ILE A 79 24.50 8.65 6.19
N ASP A 80 25.21 9.76 6.35
CA ASP A 80 25.20 10.65 7.51
C ASP A 80 24.53 12.01 7.23
N SER A 81 23.99 12.18 6.02
CA SER A 81 23.28 13.38 5.58
C SER A 81 21.91 13.02 5.05
N PHE A 82 20.89 13.68 5.61
CA PHE A 82 19.51 13.58 5.14
C PHE A 82 19.37 13.95 3.66
N GLU A 83 20.10 14.96 3.19
CA GLU A 83 20.06 15.43 1.80
C GLU A 83 20.61 14.38 0.83
N LYS A 84 21.69 13.68 1.20
CA LYS A 84 22.20 12.54 0.42
C LYS A 84 21.21 11.37 0.45
N PHE A 85 20.64 11.08 1.63
CA PHE A 85 19.66 10.02 1.79
C PHE A 85 18.43 10.25 0.91
N ILE A 86 17.83 11.45 0.95
CA ILE A 86 16.61 11.73 0.19
C ILE A 86 16.85 11.66 -1.33
N GLY A 87 18.05 12.04 -1.78
CA GLY A 87 18.47 11.88 -3.17
C GLY A 87 18.47 10.41 -3.60
N ILE A 88 19.02 9.51 -2.78
CA ILE A 88 19.02 8.06 -3.03
C ILE A 88 17.61 7.48 -2.92
N PHE A 89 16.88 7.84 -1.86
CA PHE A 89 15.53 7.35 -1.58
C PHE A 89 14.56 7.65 -2.72
N ASN A 90 14.65 8.85 -3.32
CA ASN A 90 13.79 9.23 -4.43
C ASN A 90 14.24 8.65 -5.78
N SER A 91 15.53 8.47 -6.02
CA SER A 91 16.06 8.02 -7.32
C SER A 91 16.07 6.50 -7.49
N ARG A 92 16.27 5.74 -6.41
CA ARG A 92 16.46 4.28 -6.45
C ARG A 92 15.42 3.52 -5.63
N LEU A 93 14.24 4.10 -5.42
CA LEU A 93 13.20 3.57 -4.53
C LEU A 93 12.84 2.09 -4.79
N SER A 94 12.75 1.68 -6.06
CA SER A 94 12.40 0.32 -6.47
C SER A 94 13.51 -0.72 -6.22
N GLU A 95 14.73 -0.26 -5.97
CA GLU A 95 15.89 -1.12 -5.74
C GLU A 95 16.16 -1.34 -4.24
N ILE A 96 15.53 -0.52 -3.38
CA ILE A 96 15.70 -0.57 -1.93
C ILE A 96 14.99 -1.80 -1.37
N LYS A 97 15.75 -2.63 -0.66
CA LYS A 97 15.28 -3.81 0.05
C LYS A 97 14.94 -3.49 1.51
N SER A 98 15.77 -2.69 2.17
CA SER A 98 15.51 -2.22 3.53
C SER A 98 16.22 -0.90 3.84
N ILE A 99 15.71 -0.20 4.86
CA ILE A 99 16.31 1.03 5.38
C ILE A 99 16.39 0.89 6.90
N VAL A 100 17.56 1.16 7.46
CA VAL A 100 17.74 1.36 8.90
C VAL A 100 18.09 2.82 9.11
N SER A 101 17.39 3.49 10.03
CA SER A 101 17.70 4.88 10.42
C SER A 101 17.93 4.94 11.92
N ASN A 102 18.95 5.71 12.31
CA ASN A 102 19.23 6.02 13.71
C ASN A 102 19.22 7.53 13.87
N PHE A 103 18.39 8.02 14.78
CA PHE A 103 18.39 9.38 15.26
C PHE A 103 18.72 9.37 16.74
N SER A 104 19.69 10.20 17.15
CA SER A 104 20.00 10.38 18.56
C SER A 104 20.44 11.82 18.87
N ILE A 105 20.02 12.29 20.05
CA ILE A 105 20.43 13.56 20.63
C ILE A 105 20.71 13.31 22.11
N SER A 106 21.88 13.75 22.59
CA SER A 106 22.23 13.69 24.00
C SER A 106 23.01 14.93 24.45
N TYR A 107 22.77 15.36 25.68
CA TYR A 107 23.44 16.51 26.31
C TYR A 107 23.21 16.52 27.82
N PHE A 108 24.00 17.33 28.53
CA PHE A 108 23.76 17.71 29.92
C PHE A 108 23.18 19.13 29.98
N ASP A 109 22.17 19.32 30.80
CA ASP A 109 21.55 20.63 31.03
C ASP A 109 22.29 21.46 32.11
N GLU A 110 21.71 22.61 32.45
CA GLU A 110 22.24 23.56 33.43
C GLU A 110 22.31 23.00 34.86
N GLU A 111 21.56 21.94 35.15
CA GLU A 111 21.52 21.23 36.44
C GLU A 111 22.42 19.98 36.43
N ASN A 112 23.22 19.78 35.38
CA ASN A 112 23.99 18.55 35.11
C ASN A 112 23.10 17.30 34.99
N LYS A 113 21.84 17.47 34.60
CA LYS A 113 20.97 16.35 34.26
C LYS A 113 21.26 15.87 32.85
N TYR A 114 21.45 14.56 32.71
CA TYR A 114 21.68 13.94 31.42
C TYR A 114 20.35 13.73 30.68
N HIS A 115 20.27 14.27 29.47
CA HIS A 115 19.17 14.07 28.54
C HIS A 115 19.64 13.21 27.37
N SER A 116 18.89 12.15 27.07
CA SER A 116 19.17 11.26 25.94
C SER A 116 17.89 10.86 25.25
N ASN A 117 17.87 11.10 23.95
CA ASN A 117 16.74 10.82 23.07
C ASN A 117 17.25 10.02 21.88
N SER A 118 16.58 8.92 21.56
CA SER A 118 16.87 8.12 20.37
C SER A 118 15.60 7.60 19.73
N ILE A 119 15.56 7.65 18.41
CA ILE A 119 14.50 7.09 17.57
C ILE A 119 15.17 6.29 16.47
N GLY A 120 14.90 4.99 16.43
CA GLY A 120 15.41 4.07 15.42
C GLY A 120 14.28 3.54 14.55
N PHE A 121 14.54 3.40 13.25
CA PHE A 121 13.62 2.77 12.30
C PHE A 121 14.27 1.54 11.67
N MET A 122 13.53 0.44 11.59
CA MET A 122 13.87 -0.70 10.73
C MET A 122 12.72 -0.88 9.74
N ILE A 123 13.03 -0.63 8.47
CA ILE A 123 12.05 -0.55 7.39
C ILE A 123 12.33 -1.67 6.40
N TYR A 124 11.34 -2.53 6.20
CA TYR A 124 11.32 -3.59 5.21
C TYR A 124 10.04 -3.47 4.38
N GLU A 125 9.94 -4.19 3.26
CA GLU A 125 8.74 -4.15 2.40
C GLU A 125 7.45 -4.48 3.15
N ASN A 126 7.52 -5.39 4.14
CA ASN A 126 6.38 -5.89 4.92
C ASN A 126 6.47 -5.58 6.42
N SER A 127 7.44 -4.75 6.85
CA SER A 127 7.58 -4.36 8.25
C SER A 127 8.03 -2.91 8.38
N PHE A 128 7.48 -2.21 9.38
CA PHE A 128 7.85 -0.85 9.71
C PHE A 128 7.98 -0.76 11.21
N ASP A 129 9.18 -1.00 11.71
CA ASP A 129 9.45 -1.11 13.13
C ASP A 129 10.11 0.17 13.64
N ILE A 130 9.67 0.64 14.79
CA ILE A 130 10.09 1.91 15.39
C ILE A 130 10.47 1.65 16.83
N ASN A 131 11.70 1.98 17.17
CA ASN A 131 12.23 1.92 18.52
C ASN A 131 12.40 3.34 19.03
N VAL A 132 11.76 3.66 20.15
CA VAL A 132 11.79 5.00 20.73
C VAL A 132 12.27 4.90 22.17
N ALA A 133 13.27 5.71 22.50
CA ALA A 133 13.68 5.99 23.87
C ALA A 133 13.85 7.49 24.00
N ILE A 134 12.84 8.17 24.55
CA ILE A 134 12.83 9.63 24.68
C ILE A 134 12.73 10.06 26.14
N ASP A 135 13.28 11.23 26.41
CA ASP A 135 13.07 11.97 27.65
C ASP A 135 11.84 12.86 27.51
N THR A 136 10.82 12.57 28.33
CA THR A 136 9.52 13.25 28.28
C THR A 136 9.58 14.69 28.77
N THR A 137 10.70 15.14 29.36
CA THR A 137 10.87 16.57 29.71
C THR A 137 11.29 17.43 28.51
N ASN A 138 11.57 16.81 27.36
CA ASN A 138 11.98 17.49 26.14
C ASN A 138 10.77 17.69 25.21
N GLU A 139 10.18 18.88 25.23
CA GLU A 139 8.96 19.20 24.46
C GLU A 139 9.14 18.98 22.95
N GLU A 140 10.25 19.44 22.36
CA GLU A 140 10.45 19.32 20.91
C GLU A 140 10.58 17.86 20.43
N VAL A 141 11.19 16.99 21.25
CA VAL A 141 11.28 15.56 20.94
C VAL A 141 9.96 14.84 21.20
N VAL A 142 9.20 15.25 22.21
CA VAL A 142 7.83 14.75 22.46
C VAL A 142 6.92 15.11 21.28
N GLU A 143 6.95 16.35 20.80
CA GLU A 143 6.20 16.76 19.59
C GLU A 143 6.57 15.93 18.35
N LEU A 144 7.87 15.65 18.17
CA LEU A 144 8.33 14.77 17.08
C LEU A 144 7.76 13.36 17.21
N PHE A 145 7.79 12.79 18.42
CA PHE A 145 7.21 11.47 18.68
C PHE A 145 5.70 11.44 18.41
N ASP A 146 4.96 12.43 18.89
CA ASP A 146 3.52 12.54 18.65
C ASP A 146 3.20 12.69 17.17
N TYR A 147 3.99 13.48 16.44
CA TYR A 147 3.88 13.61 14.98
C TYR A 147 4.08 12.26 14.27
N ILE A 148 5.09 11.48 14.66
CA ILE A 148 5.34 10.14 14.10
C ILE A 148 4.15 9.22 14.37
N LYS A 149 3.71 9.16 15.64
CA LYS A 149 2.59 8.33 16.10
C LYS A 149 1.29 8.67 15.36
N GLU A 150 0.97 9.95 15.25
CA GLU A 150 -0.23 10.43 14.57
C GLU A 150 -0.18 10.13 13.07
N SER A 151 0.97 10.37 12.42
CA SER A 151 1.17 10.12 10.99
C SER A 151 0.92 8.65 10.64
N ILE A 152 1.43 7.73 11.45
CA ILE A 152 1.24 6.28 11.28
C ILE A 152 -0.20 5.86 11.55
N SER A 153 -0.81 6.41 12.61
CA SER A 153 -2.21 6.13 12.95
C SER A 153 -3.16 6.53 11.81
N LYS A 154 -2.90 7.67 11.16
CA LYS A 154 -3.67 8.16 10.01
C LYS A 154 -3.37 7.44 8.69
N ALA A 155 -2.31 6.62 8.63
CA ALA A 155 -1.96 5.89 7.42
C ALA A 155 -3.09 4.93 7.00
N PRO A 156 -3.34 4.76 5.68
CA PRO A 156 -4.43 3.94 5.18
C PRO A 156 -4.22 2.47 5.55
N ALA A 157 -5.32 1.73 5.72
CA ALA A 157 -5.25 0.33 6.08
C ALA A 157 -4.76 -0.54 4.89
N LYS A 158 -3.91 -1.54 5.17
CA LYS A 158 -3.41 -2.54 4.22
C LYS A 158 -4.53 -3.50 3.77
N TYR A 159 -5.36 -3.94 4.71
CA TYR A 159 -6.57 -4.71 4.46
C TYR A 159 -7.77 -3.78 4.17
N ASP A 160 -7.67 -3.09 3.03
CA ASP A 160 -8.64 -2.10 2.55
C ASP A 160 -9.82 -2.73 1.78
N PHE A 161 -10.61 -1.87 1.13
CA PHE A 161 -11.71 -2.28 0.26
C PHE A 161 -11.27 -3.27 -0.84
N VAL A 162 -10.09 -3.04 -1.44
CA VAL A 162 -9.58 -3.83 -2.57
C VAL A 162 -9.32 -5.28 -2.14
N MET A 163 -8.75 -5.46 -0.96
CA MET A 163 -8.48 -6.79 -0.40
C MET A 163 -9.75 -7.46 0.15
N LYS A 164 -10.57 -6.72 0.91
CA LYS A 164 -11.82 -7.23 1.49
C LYS A 164 -12.80 -7.74 0.44
N ASN A 165 -12.81 -7.14 -0.75
CA ASN A 165 -13.78 -7.43 -1.81
C ASN A 165 -13.15 -8.10 -3.03
N LYS A 166 -11.97 -8.73 -2.90
CA LYS A 166 -11.23 -9.32 -4.03
C LYS A 166 -12.11 -10.17 -4.94
N ASN A 167 -12.79 -11.19 -4.39
CA ASN A 167 -13.63 -12.09 -5.17
C ASN A 167 -14.75 -11.35 -5.91
N LYS A 168 -15.41 -10.39 -5.24
CA LYS A 168 -16.46 -9.56 -5.83
C LYS A 168 -15.92 -8.69 -6.96
N ILE A 169 -14.74 -8.09 -6.78
CA ILE A 169 -14.09 -7.23 -7.77
C ILE A 169 -13.70 -8.06 -9.00
N CYS A 170 -12.99 -9.17 -8.79
CA CYS A 170 -12.59 -10.07 -9.88
C CYS A 170 -13.81 -10.55 -10.65
N PHE A 171 -14.83 -11.08 -9.97
CA PHE A 171 -16.06 -11.54 -10.61
C PHE A 171 -16.76 -10.43 -11.40
N SER A 172 -16.94 -9.23 -10.83
CA SER A 172 -17.62 -8.13 -11.52
C SER A 172 -16.87 -7.69 -12.77
N TYR A 173 -15.53 -7.69 -12.71
CA TYR A 173 -14.68 -7.33 -13.84
C TYR A 173 -14.73 -8.38 -14.96
N THR A 174 -14.54 -9.65 -14.61
CA THR A 174 -14.53 -10.76 -15.59
C THR A 174 -15.90 -10.94 -16.22
N PHE A 175 -16.96 -10.88 -15.40
CA PHE A 175 -18.33 -11.05 -15.87
C PHE A 175 -18.75 -9.94 -16.83
N ALA A 176 -18.54 -8.66 -16.48
CA ALA A 176 -18.90 -7.56 -17.38
C ALA A 176 -18.14 -7.64 -18.71
N SER A 177 -16.83 -7.85 -18.64
CA SER A 177 -15.98 -7.94 -19.84
C SER A 177 -16.36 -9.14 -20.72
N GLY A 178 -16.70 -10.28 -20.11
CA GLY A 178 -17.20 -11.46 -20.80
C GLY A 178 -18.59 -11.26 -21.41
N CYS A 179 -19.52 -10.67 -20.68
CA CYS A 179 -20.87 -10.36 -21.16
C CYS A 179 -20.85 -9.46 -22.38
N PHE A 180 -20.00 -8.44 -22.41
CA PHE A 180 -19.83 -7.60 -23.59
C PHE A 180 -19.46 -8.42 -24.84
N VAL A 181 -18.47 -9.31 -24.73
CA VAL A 181 -18.04 -10.18 -25.84
C VAL A 181 -19.15 -11.18 -26.21
N ALA A 182 -19.80 -11.77 -25.21
CA ALA A 182 -20.86 -12.75 -25.40
C ALA A 182 -22.08 -12.16 -26.12
N ILE A 183 -22.46 -10.91 -25.83
CA ILE A 183 -23.55 -10.21 -26.53
C ILE A 183 -23.23 -10.10 -28.02
N ILE A 184 -22.02 -9.65 -28.37
CA ILE A 184 -21.60 -9.50 -29.78
C ILE A 184 -21.62 -10.85 -30.49
N LEU A 185 -20.96 -11.86 -29.90
CA LEU A 185 -20.87 -13.20 -30.50
C LEU A 185 -22.24 -13.86 -30.64
N SER A 186 -23.09 -13.78 -29.61
CA SER A 186 -24.43 -14.38 -29.63
C SER A 186 -25.32 -13.69 -30.66
N THR A 187 -25.21 -12.37 -30.81
CA THR A 187 -25.97 -11.63 -31.83
C THR A 187 -25.57 -12.08 -33.23
N ILE A 188 -24.27 -12.17 -33.51
CA ILE A 188 -23.77 -12.67 -34.81
C ILE A 188 -24.23 -14.11 -35.05
N LEU A 189 -24.15 -14.97 -34.02
CA LEU A 189 -24.54 -16.37 -34.11
C LEU A 189 -26.02 -16.53 -34.44
N VAL A 190 -26.90 -15.72 -33.85
CA VAL A 190 -28.34 -15.75 -34.12
C VAL A 190 -28.66 -15.34 -35.55
N CYS A 191 -27.84 -14.52 -36.19
CA CYS A 191 -28.01 -14.17 -37.60
C CYS A 191 -27.67 -15.30 -38.58
N ILE A 192 -27.08 -16.41 -38.12
CA ILE A 192 -26.72 -17.57 -38.97
C ILE A 192 -28.00 -18.40 -39.25
N PRO A 193 -28.36 -18.72 -40.50
CA PRO A 193 -29.71 -19.21 -40.83
C PRO A 193 -30.19 -20.46 -40.07
N PRO A 194 -29.37 -21.52 -39.89
CA PRO A 194 -29.76 -22.65 -39.04
C PRO A 194 -30.09 -22.24 -37.59
N VAL A 195 -29.29 -21.36 -37.00
CA VAL A 195 -29.49 -20.89 -35.62
C VAL A 195 -30.71 -19.98 -35.55
N PHE A 196 -30.85 -19.07 -36.52
CA PHE A 196 -32.01 -18.19 -36.67
C PHE A 196 -33.32 -18.99 -36.70
N SER A 197 -33.39 -20.08 -37.48
CA SER A 197 -34.58 -20.93 -37.54
C SER A 197 -34.93 -21.58 -36.19
N VAL A 198 -33.94 -21.96 -35.39
CA VAL A 198 -34.18 -22.54 -34.05
C VAL A 198 -34.74 -21.48 -33.10
N PHE A 199 -34.12 -20.29 -33.05
CA PHE A 199 -34.55 -19.25 -32.13
C PHE A 199 -35.88 -18.59 -32.51
N ILE A 200 -36.13 -18.38 -33.81
CA ILE A 200 -37.31 -17.69 -34.33
C ILE A 200 -38.41 -18.69 -34.71
N SER A 201 -38.17 -19.56 -35.68
CA SER A 201 -39.20 -20.51 -36.16
C SER A 201 -39.53 -21.61 -35.14
N GLY A 202 -38.55 -22.00 -34.32
CA GLY A 202 -38.74 -22.95 -33.21
C GLY A 202 -39.30 -22.33 -31.92
N GLY A 203 -39.46 -21.00 -31.86
CA GLY A 203 -40.03 -20.29 -30.70
C GLY A 203 -39.15 -20.24 -29.45
N TYR A 204 -37.85 -20.50 -29.56
CA TYR A 204 -36.91 -20.55 -28.43
C TYR A 204 -36.19 -19.21 -28.13
N TRP A 205 -36.73 -18.07 -28.55
CA TRP A 205 -36.16 -16.73 -28.31
C TRP A 205 -35.83 -16.44 -26.84
N MET A 206 -36.58 -17.01 -25.89
CA MET A 206 -36.33 -16.87 -24.44
C MET A 206 -35.01 -17.50 -23.99
N LEU A 207 -34.41 -18.40 -24.78
CA LEU A 207 -33.10 -18.99 -24.49
C LEU A 207 -31.95 -18.02 -24.77
N PHE A 208 -32.14 -17.01 -25.63
CA PHE A 208 -31.11 -16.04 -25.99
C PHE A 208 -30.45 -15.36 -24.77
N PRO A 209 -31.20 -14.77 -23.82
CA PRO A 209 -30.59 -14.16 -22.64
C PRO A 209 -29.83 -15.17 -21.77
N ILE A 210 -30.33 -16.40 -21.65
CA ILE A 210 -29.68 -17.47 -20.87
C ILE A 210 -28.34 -17.85 -21.52
N CYS A 211 -28.33 -18.06 -22.83
CA CYS A 211 -27.11 -18.33 -23.60
C CYS A 211 -26.09 -17.20 -23.46
N CYS A 212 -26.51 -15.94 -23.57
CA CYS A 212 -25.63 -14.78 -23.40
C CYS A 212 -24.98 -14.74 -22.02
N LEU A 213 -25.73 -15.04 -20.96
CA LEU A 213 -25.20 -15.02 -19.58
C LEU A 213 -24.21 -16.17 -19.31
N ILE A 214 -24.52 -17.38 -19.79
CA ILE A 214 -23.63 -18.55 -19.65
C ILE A 214 -22.34 -18.35 -20.45
N LEU A 215 -22.46 -17.86 -21.70
CA LEU A 215 -21.30 -17.53 -22.53
C LEU A 215 -20.51 -16.37 -21.92
N GLY A 216 -21.19 -15.35 -21.38
CA GLY A 216 -20.55 -14.22 -20.72
C GLY A 216 -19.74 -14.63 -19.50
N TYR A 217 -20.28 -15.51 -18.66
CA TYR A 217 -19.56 -16.05 -17.51
C TYR A 217 -18.32 -16.86 -17.92
N SER A 218 -18.47 -17.80 -18.86
CA SER A 218 -17.38 -18.67 -19.31
C SER A 218 -16.27 -17.89 -20.05
N LEU A 219 -16.63 -17.10 -21.08
CA LEU A 219 -15.68 -16.27 -21.81
C LEU A 219 -15.04 -15.22 -20.91
N GLY A 220 -15.81 -14.64 -19.99
CA GLY A 220 -15.33 -13.69 -19.00
C GLY A 220 -14.18 -14.25 -18.16
N PHE A 221 -14.37 -15.47 -17.65
CA PHE A 221 -13.37 -16.13 -16.84
C PHE A 221 -12.14 -16.57 -17.67
N VAL A 222 -12.35 -17.15 -18.85
CA VAL A 222 -11.24 -17.62 -19.71
C VAL A 222 -10.37 -16.47 -20.22
N LEU A 223 -10.99 -15.38 -20.70
CA LEU A 223 -10.27 -14.31 -21.39
C LEU A 223 -9.74 -13.23 -20.45
N PHE A 224 -10.42 -12.96 -19.32
CA PHE A 224 -10.15 -11.77 -18.51
C PHE A 224 -9.78 -12.06 -17.05
N SER A 225 -9.79 -13.31 -16.57
CA SER A 225 -9.38 -13.61 -15.19
C SER A 225 -7.89 -13.34 -14.96
N GLY A 226 -7.04 -13.66 -15.94
CA GLY A 226 -5.60 -13.43 -15.88
C GLY A 226 -5.26 -11.96 -15.65
N SER A 227 -5.86 -11.06 -16.44
CA SER A 227 -5.53 -9.63 -16.39
C SER A 227 -5.85 -8.97 -15.05
N ILE A 228 -6.95 -9.34 -14.39
CA ILE A 228 -7.28 -8.83 -13.06
C ILE A 228 -6.45 -9.52 -11.98
N ASN A 229 -6.21 -10.82 -12.09
CA ASN A 229 -5.40 -11.56 -11.12
C ASN A 229 -3.93 -11.12 -11.12
N ASP A 230 -3.39 -10.73 -12.28
CA ASP A 230 -2.04 -10.17 -12.40
C ASP A 230 -1.87 -8.88 -11.60
N LEU A 231 -2.92 -8.04 -11.54
CA LEU A 231 -2.92 -6.85 -10.68
C LEU A 231 -2.94 -7.23 -9.20
N TYR A 232 -3.53 -8.36 -8.82
CA TYR A 232 -3.52 -8.79 -7.42
C TYR A 232 -2.19 -9.41 -7.00
N LYS A 233 -1.37 -9.97 -7.92
CA LYS A 233 -0.12 -10.67 -7.57
C LYS A 233 0.81 -9.89 -6.64
N SER A 234 0.90 -8.56 -6.78
CA SER A 234 1.80 -7.74 -5.96
C SER A 234 1.24 -7.33 -4.60
N ILE A 235 -0.06 -7.52 -4.36
CA ILE A 235 -0.75 -7.09 -3.14
C ILE A 235 -1.51 -8.21 -2.43
N ASP A 236 -1.50 -9.42 -2.99
CA ASP A 236 -2.28 -10.54 -2.50
C ASP A 236 -1.79 -11.05 -1.14
N MET A 237 -2.67 -11.76 -0.44
CA MET A 237 -2.27 -12.48 0.76
C MET A 237 -1.45 -13.71 0.39
N GLU A 238 -0.43 -14.00 1.20
CA GLU A 238 0.24 -15.28 1.14
C GLU A 238 -0.76 -16.42 1.42
N LYS A 239 -0.52 -17.56 0.77
CA LYS A 239 -1.34 -18.75 0.92
C LYS A 239 -0.62 -19.72 1.85
N ILE A 240 -1.30 -20.14 2.90
CA ILE A 240 -0.83 -21.17 3.82
C ILE A 240 -1.58 -22.47 3.56
N TYR A 241 -0.88 -23.60 3.76
CA TYR A 241 -1.49 -24.91 3.66
C TYR A 241 -2.61 -25.07 4.70
N ASP A 242 -3.75 -25.57 4.25
CA ASP A 242 -4.99 -25.70 5.04
C ASP A 242 -5.47 -27.16 5.14
N GLY A 243 -4.58 -28.11 4.84
CA GLY A 243 -4.87 -29.54 4.86
C GLY A 243 -5.08 -30.15 3.48
N TYR A 244 -5.36 -31.44 3.46
CA TYR A 244 -5.57 -32.22 2.26
C TYR A 244 -7.06 -32.48 2.06
N ASP A 245 -7.54 -32.34 0.82
CA ASP A 245 -8.91 -32.70 0.45
C ASP A 245 -8.97 -34.18 0.06
N PRO A 246 -9.60 -35.07 0.85
CA PRO A 246 -9.73 -36.47 0.48
C PRO A 246 -10.70 -36.71 -0.67
N ASN A 247 -11.54 -35.73 -1.03
CA ASN A 247 -12.53 -35.88 -2.12
C ASN A 247 -11.98 -35.44 -3.48
N THR A 248 -11.12 -34.42 -3.50
CA THR A 248 -10.48 -33.95 -4.75
C THR A 248 -9.04 -34.45 -4.90
N PHE A 249 -8.50 -35.10 -3.87
CA PHE A 249 -7.11 -35.58 -3.79
C PHE A 249 -6.05 -34.48 -3.90
N GLU A 250 -6.39 -33.25 -3.50
CA GLU A 250 -5.52 -32.08 -3.65
C GLU A 250 -5.23 -31.37 -2.32
N SER A 251 -4.05 -30.77 -2.22
CA SER A 251 -3.67 -29.88 -1.12
C SER A 251 -4.52 -28.60 -1.16
N ARG A 252 -5.20 -28.30 -0.05
CA ARG A 252 -5.94 -27.06 0.14
C ARG A 252 -5.04 -25.98 0.71
N TYR A 253 -5.21 -24.76 0.23
CA TYR A 253 -4.52 -23.59 0.75
C TYR A 253 -5.52 -22.47 1.03
N LYS A 254 -5.36 -21.79 2.16
CA LYS A 254 -6.15 -20.61 2.52
C LYS A 254 -5.28 -19.36 2.55
N SER A 255 -5.89 -18.21 2.31
CA SER A 255 -5.21 -16.93 2.49
C SER A 255 -4.91 -16.69 3.96
N ASP A 256 -3.65 -16.40 4.29
CA ASP A 256 -3.23 -16.05 5.65
C ASP A 256 -3.58 -14.60 5.98
N LYS A 257 -4.87 -14.41 6.27
CA LYS A 257 -5.41 -13.10 6.65
C LYS A 257 -4.77 -12.58 7.94
N ASN A 258 -4.42 -13.45 8.88
CA ASN A 258 -3.89 -13.03 10.18
C ASN A 258 -2.48 -12.46 10.02
N SER A 259 -1.58 -13.17 9.34
CA SER A 259 -0.24 -12.66 9.02
C SER A 259 -0.31 -11.38 8.18
N TYR A 260 -1.23 -11.33 7.21
CA TYR A 260 -1.41 -10.14 6.37
C TYR A 260 -1.84 -8.90 7.17
N ILE A 261 -2.72 -9.05 8.17
CA ILE A 261 -3.18 -7.95 9.04
C ILE A 261 -2.11 -7.59 10.08
N ASN A 262 -1.33 -8.55 10.55
CA ASN A 262 -0.27 -8.35 11.54
C ASN A 262 1.04 -7.82 10.94
N SER A 263 1.05 -7.49 9.65
CA SER A 263 2.19 -6.86 8.97
C SER A 263 1.80 -5.48 8.45
N SER A 264 2.80 -4.64 8.21
CA SER A 264 2.63 -3.40 7.46
C SER A 264 2.91 -3.64 5.97
N GLU A 265 2.65 -2.64 5.14
CA GLU A 265 3.06 -2.60 3.74
C GLU A 265 3.79 -1.28 3.53
N VAL A 266 5.08 -1.36 3.24
CA VAL A 266 5.91 -0.18 3.01
C VAL A 266 6.14 0.00 1.52
N ILE A 267 5.92 1.20 0.99
CA ILE A 267 6.04 1.51 -0.44
C ILE A 267 7.51 1.77 -0.81
N ILE A 268 8.30 0.70 -0.76
CA ILE A 268 9.70 0.62 -1.21
C ILE A 268 9.89 -0.68 -2.01
N GLY A 269 11.01 -0.83 -2.74
CA GLY A 269 11.36 -2.09 -3.39
C GLY A 269 10.29 -2.58 -4.37
N LYS A 270 9.82 -3.82 -4.18
CA LYS A 270 8.77 -4.45 -5.00
C LYS A 270 7.40 -3.82 -4.78
N ASN A 271 7.19 -3.15 -3.65
CA ASN A 271 5.90 -2.57 -3.26
C ASN A 271 5.68 -1.15 -3.82
N VAL A 272 6.64 -0.56 -4.54
CA VAL A 272 6.56 0.82 -5.08
C VAL A 272 5.27 1.08 -5.87
N HIS A 273 4.80 0.08 -6.63
CA HIS A 273 3.62 0.23 -7.46
C HIS A 273 2.30 -0.13 -6.76
N ASN A 274 2.31 -0.68 -5.55
CA ASN A 274 1.11 -1.26 -4.95
C ASN A 274 -0.02 -0.24 -4.72
N LEU A 275 0.29 0.99 -4.33
CA LEU A 275 -0.72 2.06 -4.23
C LEU A 275 -1.38 2.36 -5.59
N SER A 276 -0.60 2.38 -6.67
CA SER A 276 -1.11 2.61 -8.02
C SER A 276 -1.94 1.41 -8.51
N THR A 277 -1.50 0.19 -8.21
CA THR A 277 -2.21 -1.06 -8.50
C THR A 277 -3.57 -1.09 -7.81
N ARG A 278 -3.64 -0.78 -6.51
CA ARG A 278 -4.91 -0.69 -5.76
C ARG A 278 -5.86 0.34 -6.36
N LYS A 279 -5.36 1.51 -6.75
CA LYS A 279 -6.15 2.55 -7.45
C LYS A 279 -6.69 2.05 -8.79
N LYS A 280 -5.85 1.38 -9.59
CA LYS A 280 -6.22 0.78 -10.88
C LYS A 280 -7.32 -0.27 -10.72
N ILE A 281 -7.17 -1.20 -9.76
CA ILE A 281 -8.19 -2.21 -9.46
C ILE A 281 -9.52 -1.56 -9.08
N LYS A 282 -9.49 -0.55 -8.19
CA LYS A 282 -10.70 0.18 -7.78
C LYS A 282 -11.37 0.91 -8.94
N HIS A 283 -10.59 1.48 -9.84
CA HIS A 283 -11.09 2.13 -11.04
C HIS A 283 -11.75 1.13 -11.98
N LEU A 284 -11.07 0.03 -12.33
CA LEU A 284 -11.60 -1.04 -13.18
C LEU A 284 -12.91 -1.63 -12.62
N TYR A 285 -12.97 -1.85 -11.30
CA TYR A 285 -14.20 -2.32 -10.66
C TYR A 285 -15.35 -1.33 -10.82
N ARG A 286 -15.12 -0.04 -10.56
CA ARG A 286 -16.17 0.99 -10.66
C ARG A 286 -16.67 1.15 -12.09
N ASP A 287 -15.73 1.14 -13.04
CA ASP A 287 -16.02 1.22 -14.46
C ASP A 287 -16.88 0.04 -14.92
N LYS A 288 -16.38 -1.20 -14.73
CA LYS A 288 -17.09 -2.42 -15.15
C LYS A 288 -18.41 -2.63 -14.43
N LYS A 289 -18.51 -2.31 -13.14
CA LYS A 289 -19.77 -2.38 -12.40
C LYS A 289 -20.87 -1.53 -13.03
N LYS A 290 -20.52 -0.35 -13.60
CA LYS A 290 -21.48 0.51 -14.28
C LYS A 290 -22.00 -0.15 -15.58
N TYR A 291 -21.12 -0.80 -16.33
CA TYR A 291 -21.45 -1.45 -17.60
C TYR A 291 -22.38 -2.66 -17.47
N ILE A 292 -22.33 -3.40 -16.37
CA ILE A 292 -23.23 -4.55 -16.13
C ILE A 292 -24.71 -4.17 -16.35
N LYS A 293 -25.13 -2.99 -15.88
CA LYS A 293 -26.52 -2.53 -16.09
C LYS A 293 -26.84 -2.33 -17.57
N TYR A 294 -25.94 -1.71 -18.32
CA TYR A 294 -26.14 -1.45 -19.75
C TYR A 294 -26.11 -2.73 -20.57
N GLU A 295 -25.23 -3.68 -20.23
CA GLU A 295 -25.16 -4.99 -20.86
C GLU A 295 -26.46 -5.79 -20.65
N LEU A 296 -27.02 -5.78 -19.43
CA LEU A 296 -28.31 -6.40 -19.16
C LEU A 296 -29.46 -5.75 -19.95
N ILE A 297 -29.47 -4.42 -20.07
CA ILE A 297 -30.46 -3.71 -20.91
C ILE A 297 -30.31 -4.11 -22.38
N ALA A 298 -29.07 -4.20 -22.89
CA ALA A 298 -28.81 -4.62 -24.27
C ALA A 298 -29.32 -6.05 -24.54
N ILE A 299 -29.09 -6.99 -23.62
CA ILE A 299 -29.61 -8.35 -23.70
C ILE A 299 -31.15 -8.33 -23.79
N VAL A 300 -31.82 -7.54 -22.93
CA VAL A 300 -33.29 -7.42 -22.94
C VAL A 300 -33.78 -6.84 -24.27
N VAL A 301 -33.17 -5.76 -24.76
CA VAL A 301 -33.56 -5.13 -26.03
C VAL A 301 -33.42 -6.11 -27.20
N ILE A 302 -32.30 -6.83 -27.30
CA ILE A 302 -32.10 -7.81 -28.37
C ILE A 302 -33.13 -8.96 -28.25
N THR A 303 -33.40 -9.42 -27.04
CA THR A 303 -34.43 -10.46 -26.80
C THR A 303 -35.81 -10.00 -27.27
N LEU A 304 -36.19 -8.74 -27.02
CA LEU A 304 -37.46 -8.17 -27.49
C LEU A 304 -37.52 -8.03 -29.01
N ILE A 305 -36.39 -7.73 -29.66
CA ILE A 305 -36.30 -7.70 -31.13
C ILE A 305 -36.54 -9.10 -31.69
N LEU A 306 -35.91 -10.13 -31.12
CA LEU A 306 -36.12 -11.52 -31.55
C LEU A 306 -37.58 -11.97 -31.36
N PHE A 307 -38.19 -11.62 -30.23
CA PHE A 307 -39.62 -11.87 -30.00
C PHE A 307 -40.52 -11.20 -31.05
N SER A 308 -40.25 -9.93 -31.35
CA SER A 308 -41.02 -9.18 -32.35
C SER A 308 -40.87 -9.77 -33.75
N LEU A 309 -39.66 -10.20 -34.12
CA LEU A 309 -39.39 -10.86 -35.40
C LEU A 309 -40.13 -12.19 -35.53
N GLN A 310 -40.20 -12.98 -34.45
CA GLN A 310 -41.01 -14.19 -34.46
C GLN A 310 -42.49 -13.90 -34.72
N TYR A 311 -43.06 -12.89 -34.04
CA TYR A 311 -44.45 -12.51 -34.25
C TYR A 311 -44.74 -12.01 -35.68
N LEU A 312 -43.76 -11.40 -36.34
CA LEU A 312 -43.88 -10.93 -37.73
C LEU A 312 -43.71 -12.06 -38.77
N MET A 313 -42.99 -13.13 -38.44
CA MET A 313 -42.65 -14.22 -39.37
C MET A 313 -43.49 -15.49 -39.16
N GLY A 314 -44.16 -15.64 -38.01
CA GLY A 314 -45.13 -16.70 -37.73
C GLY A 314 -46.54 -16.27 -38.08
#